data_AF-A0A653V5V5-F1
#
_entry.id   AF-A0A653V5V5-F1
#
_cell.length_a   1.000
_cell.length_b   1.000
_cell.length_c   1.000
_cell.angle_alpha   90.00
_cell.angle_beta   90.00
_cell.angle_gamma   90.00
#
_symmetry.space_group_name_H-M   'P 1'
#
loop_
_entity.id
_entity.type
_entity.pdbx_description
1 polymer ?
#
loop_
_entity_poly.entity_id
_entity_poly.type
_entity_poly.pdbx_seq_one_letter_code
_entity_poly.pdbx_strand_id
1 'polypeptide(L)' 'MDIRMNPVAERGWLVEFGHCAVPFSSQEAASQFVERLRQRLAAPHRLPLRDADGRLIRPLDQPAVALS' A
#
# COMPACT_ATOMS: atom_id res chain seq x y z
N MET A 1 -4.95 -7.73 6.51
CA MET A 1 -4.63 -8.20 5.15
C MET A 1 -3.37 -9.03 5.24
N ASP A 2 -3.44 -10.29 4.78
CA ASP A 2 -2.31 -11.22 4.83
C ASP A 2 -1.45 -11.06 3.57
N ILE A 3 -0.13 -10.96 3.74
CA ILE A 3 0.83 -10.84 2.63
C ILE A 3 1.70 -12.09 2.65
N ARG A 4 1.72 -12.82 1.53
CA ARG A 4 2.48 -14.06 1.38
C ARG A 4 3.52 -13.88 0.30
N MET A 5 4.68 -14.49 0.50
CA MET A 5 5.78 -14.46 -0.45
C MET A 5 6.21 -15.88 -0.74
N ASN A 6 5.95 -16.33 -1.96
CA ASN A 6 6.15 -17.71 -2.37
C ASN A 6 7.23 -17.81 -3.45
N PRO A 7 8.21 -18.71 -3.32
CA PRO A 7 9.15 -18.99 -4.40
C PRO A 7 8.41 -19.70 -5.55
N VAL A 8 8.68 -19.28 -6.78
CA VAL A 8 8.10 -19.88 -7.99
C VAL A 8 9.19 -20.69 -8.68
N ALA A 9 8.90 -21.98 -8.89
CA ALA A 9 9.87 -23.05 -9.17
C ALA A 9 10.92 -22.78 -10.27
N GLU A 10 10.70 -21.85 -11.20
CA GLU A 10 11.60 -21.65 -12.34
C GLU A 10 12.07 -20.21 -12.60
N ARG A 11 11.44 -19.15 -12.03
CA ARG A 11 11.70 -17.76 -12.50
C ARG A 11 11.60 -16.63 -11.48
N GLY A 12 11.49 -16.92 -10.18
CA GLY A 12 11.59 -15.88 -9.15
C GLY A 12 10.60 -16.02 -8.02
N TRP A 13 10.00 -14.91 -7.63
CA TRP A 13 9.19 -14.76 -6.42
C TRP A 13 7.82 -14.18 -6.74
N LEU A 14 6.80 -14.69 -6.07
CA LEU A 14 5.44 -14.17 -6.16
C LEU A 14 5.04 -13.59 -4.81
N VAL A 15 4.61 -12.34 -4.81
CA VAL A 15 4.00 -11.71 -3.62
C VAL A 15 2.49 -11.71 -3.83
N GLU A 16 1.76 -12.36 -2.92
CA GLU A 16 0.32 -12.48 -2.95
C GLU A 16 -0.30 -11.69 -1.80
N PHE A 17 -1.31 -10.88 -2.09
CA PHE A 17 -2.04 -10.11 -1.09
C PHE A 17 -3.47 -9.84 -1.55
N GLY A 18 -4.45 -10.31 -0.77
CA GLY A 18 -5.86 -10.23 -1.17
C GLY A 18 -6.13 -10.96 -2.49
N HIS A 19 -6.59 -10.23 -3.50
CA HIS A 19 -6.82 -10.75 -4.86
C HIS A 19 -5.70 -10.40 -5.85
N CYS A 20 -4.59 -9.82 -5.35
CA CYS A 20 -3.47 -9.40 -6.17
C CYS A 20 -2.30 -10.38 -6.05
N ALA A 21 -1.66 -10.67 -7.18
CA ALA A 21 -0.42 -11.44 -7.25
C ALA A 21 0.59 -10.64 -8.08
N VAL A 22 1.76 -10.36 -7.50
CA VAL A 22 2.80 -9.54 -8.13
C VAL A 22 4.08 -10.36 -8.29
N PRO A 23 4.51 -10.64 -9.52
CA PRO A 23 5.73 -11.40 -9.78
C PRO A 23 6.98 -10.51 -9.67
N PHE A 24 8.07 -11.10 -9.19
CA PHE A 24 9.39 -10.50 -9.04
C PHE A 24 10.47 -11.47 -9.50
N SER A 25 11.53 -10.96 -10.12
CA SER A 25 12.65 -11.78 -10.58
C SER A 25 13.60 -12.20 -9.46
N SER A 26 13.60 -11.49 -8.33
CA SER A 26 14.55 -11.70 -7.21
C SER A 26 13.86 -11.61 -5.85
N GLN A 27 14.39 -12.35 -4.87
CA GLN A 27 13.89 -12.35 -3.49
C GLN A 27 13.96 -10.95 -2.87
N GLU A 28 15.09 -10.26 -3.03
CA GLU A 28 15.30 -8.92 -2.47
C GLU A 28 14.27 -7.91 -2.97
N ALA A 29 13.93 -7.96 -4.26
CA ALA A 29 12.93 -7.07 -4.84
C ALA A 29 11.54 -7.33 -4.25
N ALA A 30 11.18 -8.60 -4.07
CA ALA A 30 9.94 -9.01 -3.43
C ALA A 30 9.90 -8.58 -1.96
N SER A 31 10.98 -8.79 -1.19
CA SER A 31 11.09 -8.37 0.20
C SER A 31 10.95 -6.85 0.37
N GLN A 32 11.69 -6.06 -0.42
CA GLN A 32 11.58 -4.58 -0.38
C GLN A 32 10.17 -4.11 -0.73
N PHE A 33 9.50 -4.78 -1.67
CA PHE A 33 8.11 -4.47 -1.99
C PHE A 33 7.18 -4.76 -0.81
N VAL A 34 7.32 -5.92 -0.15
CA VAL A 34 6.53 -6.28 1.03
C VAL A 34 6.76 -5.29 2.17
N GLU A 35 8.01 -4.90 2.44
CA GLU A 35 8.32 -3.91 3.48
C GLU A 35 7.63 -2.57 3.22
N ARG A 36 7.75 -2.03 2.00
CA ARG A 36 7.07 -0.79 1.60
C ARG A 36 5.55 -0.92 1.66
N LEU A 37 5.01 -2.07 1.27
CA LEU A 37 3.57 -2.32 1.33
C LEU A 37 3.08 -2.33 2.79
N ARG A 38 3.80 -2.99 3.70
CA ARG A 38 3.49 -2.99 5.13
C ARG A 38 3.58 -1.60 5.72
N GLN A 39 4.61 -0.83 5.39
CA GLN A 39 4.74 0.56 5.82
C GLN A 39 3.58 1.42 5.32
N ARG A 40 3.18 1.26 4.05
CA ARG A 40 2.01 1.99 3.52
C ARG A 40 0.73 1.61 4.24
N LEU A 41 0.47 0.32 4.45
CA LEU A 41 -0.74 -0.15 5.15
C LEU A 41 -0.78 0.27 6.63
N ALA A 42 0.39 0.39 7.27
CA ALA A 42 0.51 0.88 8.64
C ALA A 42 0.49 2.40 8.74
N ALA A 43 0.73 3.12 7.65
CA ALA A 43 0.72 4.57 7.64
C ALA A 43 -0.70 5.08 7.93
N PRO A 44 -0.85 6.13 8.75
CA PRO A 44 -2.15 6.76 8.96
C PRO A 44 -2.63 7.35 7.63
N HIS A 45 -3.56 6.66 6.98
CA HIS A 45 -4.18 7.12 5.76
C HIS A 45 -5.19 8.22 6.10
N ARG A 46 -4.90 9.45 5.68
CA ARG A 46 -5.85 10.54 5.80
C ARG A 46 -6.98 10.31 4.80
N LEU A 47 -8.19 10.08 5.31
CA LEU A 47 -9.38 10.06 4.45
C LEU A 47 -9.57 11.44 3.84
N PRO A 48 -10.00 11.53 2.56
CA PRO A 48 -10.35 12.81 1.97
C PRO A 48 -11.48 13.43 2.80
N LEU A 49 -11.30 14.70 3.18
CA LEU A 49 -12.34 15.43 3.88
C LEU A 49 -13.53 15.60 2.95
N ARG A 50 -14.73 15.53 3.52
CA ARG A 50 -15.97 15.91 2.82
C ARG A 50 -16.40 17.28 3.31
N ASP A 51 -16.91 18.09 2.41
CA ASP A 51 -17.55 19.35 2.77
C ASP A 51 -18.93 19.11 3.40
N ALA A 52 -19.60 20.16 3.85
CA ALA A 52 -20.92 20.09 4.50
C ALA A 52 -22.01 19.48 3.57
N ASP A 53 -21.85 19.61 2.25
CA ASP A 53 -22.70 19.04 1.21
C ASP A 53 -22.30 17.59 0.84
N GLY A 54 -21.28 17.04 1.52
CA GLY A 54 -20.82 15.66 1.35
C GLY A 54 -19.89 15.42 0.16
N ARG A 55 -19.43 16.47 -0.54
CA ARG A 55 -18.52 16.35 -1.68
C ARG A 55 -17.07 16.23 -1.21
N LEU A 56 -16.25 15.51 -1.96
CA LEU A 56 -14.83 15.34 -1.64
C LEU A 56 -14.08 16.66 -1.82
N ILE A 57 -13.44 17.14 -0.76
CA ILE A 57 -12.57 18.31 -0.80
C ILE A 57 -11.28 17.91 -1.51
N ARG A 58 -10.81 18.79 -2.42
CA ARG A 58 -9.60 18.53 -3.19
C ARG A 58 -8.38 18.48 -2.25
N PRO A 59 -7.40 17.59 -2.48
CA PRO A 59 -6.25 17.44 -1.59
C PRO A 59 -5.45 18.73 -1.35
N LEU A 60 -5.41 19.62 -2.34
CA LEU A 60 -4.69 20.91 -2.26
C LEU A 60 -5.37 21.92 -1.30
N ASP A 61 -6.66 21.71 -1.02
CA ASP A 61 -7.49 22.58 -0.17
C ASP A 61 -7.64 21.99 1.25
N GLN A 62 -7.09 20.80 1.50
CA GLN A 62 -7.20 20.13 2.78
C GLN A 62 -6.28 20.81 3.80
N PRO A 63 -6.79 21.32 4.94
CA PRO A 63 -5.96 22.02 5.90
C PRO A 63 -4.84 21.13 6.42
N ALA A 64 -3.65 21.73 6.53
CA ALA A 64 -2.51 21.29 7.32
C ALA A 64 -2.87 20.83 8.74
N VAL A 65 -3.41 19.62 8.96
CA VAL A 65 -3.46 19.09 10.33
C VAL A 65 -2.03 18.76 10.69
N ALA A 66 -1.42 19.63 11.48
CA ALA A 66 -0.20 19.36 12.18
C ALA A 66 -0.47 18.16 13.09
N LEU A 67 0.23 17.05 12.84
CA LEU A 67 0.28 15.93 13.75
C LEU A 67 0.84 16.46 15.08
N SER A 68 0.00 16.53 16.10
CA SER A 68 0.41 16.81 17.50
C SER A 68 0.78 15.51 18.20
#